data_AF-A0A0F2R6T1-F1
#
_entry.id   AF-A0A0F2R6T1-F1
#
_cell.length_a   1.000
_cell.length_b   1.000
_cell.length_c   1.000
_cell.angle_alpha   90.00
_cell.angle_beta   90.00
_cell.angle_gamma   90.00
#
_symmetry.space_group_name_H-M   'P 1'
#
loop_
_entity.id
_entity.type
_entity.pdbx_description
1 polymer ?
#
loop_
_entity_poly.entity_id
_entity_poly.type
_entity_poly.pdbx_seq_one_letter_code
_entity_poly.pdbx_strand_id
1 'polypeptide(L)'
;GQAASQVAAQQPVRDALLDFQRRFAACPPQGARGAVLDGRDIGTVVCPDATHKIFVTASVEERARRRIKELRDKGAEVIESRVLQDLKERDARDQDRSVAPLRPAEGAWLLDTSTLDADAAFAAVLAYLSDGTAAR
;
A
#
# COMPACT_ATOMS: atom_id res chain seq x y z
N GLY A 1 2.67 -11.03 -3.27
CA GLY A 1 3.12 -12.06 -4.23
C GLY A 1 2.36 -11.92 -5.54
N GLN A 2 2.90 -12.37 -6.66
CA GLN A 2 2.28 -12.22 -7.98
C GLN A 2 0.87 -12.82 -8.08
N ALA A 3 0.61 -13.97 -7.43
CA ALA A 3 -0.71 -14.60 -7.40
C ALA A 3 -1.80 -13.69 -6.80
N ALA A 4 -1.49 -12.93 -5.75
CA ALA A 4 -2.44 -11.99 -5.15
C ALA A 4 -2.82 -10.86 -6.11
N SER A 5 -1.88 -10.36 -6.93
CA SER A 5 -2.15 -9.34 -7.95
C SER A 5 -3.08 -9.87 -9.04
N GLN A 6 -2.90 -11.13 -9.47
CA GLN A 6 -3.76 -11.78 -10.48
C GLN A 6 -5.18 -12.02 -9.96
N VAL A 7 -5.33 -12.55 -8.74
CA VAL A 7 -6.65 -12.81 -8.13
C VAL A 7 -7.38 -11.50 -7.86
N ALA A 8 -6.68 -10.47 -7.37
CA ALA A 8 -7.26 -9.17 -7.06
C ALA A 8 -7.75 -8.38 -8.29
N ALA A 9 -7.44 -8.83 -9.52
CA ALA A 9 -7.97 -8.24 -10.75
C ALA A 9 -9.38 -8.74 -11.11
N GLN A 10 -9.88 -9.78 -10.43
CA GLN A 10 -11.21 -10.35 -10.70
C GLN A 10 -12.30 -9.56 -9.97
N GLN A 11 -13.24 -8.97 -10.72
CA GLN A 11 -14.31 -8.12 -10.16
C GLN A 11 -15.13 -8.82 -9.05
N PRO A 12 -15.59 -10.08 -9.20
CA PRO A 12 -16.41 -10.72 -8.16
C PRO A 12 -15.66 -10.90 -6.83
N VAL A 13 -14.34 -11.14 -6.88
CA VAL A 13 -13.51 -11.24 -5.68
C VAL A 13 -13.39 -9.89 -4.99
N ARG A 14 -13.25 -8.81 -5.77
CA ARG A 14 -13.17 -7.45 -5.25
C ARG A 14 -14.49 -7.03 -4.60
N ASP A 15 -15.61 -7.28 -5.24
CA ASP A 15 -16.95 -6.94 -4.72
C ASP A 15 -17.20 -7.63 -3.38
N ALA A 16 -16.84 -8.90 -3.26
CA ALA A 16 -16.99 -9.66 -2.01
C ALA A 16 -16.13 -9.09 -0.85
N LEU A 17 -14.97 -8.50 -1.15
CA LEU A 17 -14.07 -7.94 -0.14
C LEU A 17 -14.36 -6.47 0.19
N LEU A 18 -14.94 -5.71 -0.75
CA LEU A 18 -15.16 -4.28 -0.60
C LEU A 18 -16.06 -3.96 0.60
N ASP A 19 -17.15 -4.70 0.75
CA ASP A 19 -18.09 -4.53 1.87
C ASP A 19 -17.46 -4.86 3.22
N PHE A 20 -16.54 -5.82 3.26
CA PHE A 20 -15.80 -6.13 4.48
C PHE A 20 -14.86 -4.96 4.85
N GLN A 21 -14.10 -4.44 3.89
CA GLN A 21 -13.15 -3.35 4.13
C GLN A 21 -13.86 -2.06 4.57
N ARG A 22 -14.98 -1.71 3.91
CA ARG A 22 -15.80 -0.55 4.29
C ARG A 22 -16.39 -0.67 5.68
N ARG A 23 -16.90 -1.85 6.04
CA ARG A 23 -17.40 -2.11 7.40
C ARG A 23 -16.28 -2.03 8.44
N PHE A 24 -15.08 -2.52 8.13
CA PHE A 24 -13.95 -2.41 9.05
C PHE A 24 -13.56 -0.95 9.30
N ALA A 25 -13.61 -0.10 8.27
CA ALA A 25 -13.36 1.32 8.40
C ALA A 25 -14.45 2.06 9.20
N ALA A 26 -15.73 1.75 8.95
CA ALA A 26 -16.87 2.42 9.59
C ALA A 26 -17.18 1.89 11.01
N CYS A 27 -16.90 0.61 11.27
CA CYS A 27 -17.14 -0.06 12.54
C CYS A 27 -15.87 -0.82 12.97
N PRO A 28 -14.84 -0.10 13.46
CA PRO A 28 -13.61 -0.72 13.90
C PRO A 28 -13.88 -1.76 15.01
N PRO A 29 -13.20 -2.93 14.97
CA PRO A 29 -13.40 -3.96 15.98
C PRO A 29 -12.95 -3.48 17.37
N GLN A 30 -13.45 -4.15 18.41
CA GLN A 30 -13.02 -3.94 19.80
C GLN A 30 -13.24 -2.52 20.34
N GLY A 31 -14.20 -1.76 19.76
CA GLY A 31 -14.51 -0.39 20.21
C GLY A 31 -13.41 0.63 19.91
N ALA A 32 -12.51 0.32 18.97
CA ALA A 32 -11.46 1.25 18.56
C ALA A 32 -12.04 2.54 17.98
N ARG A 33 -11.35 3.67 18.22
CA ARG A 33 -11.77 5.01 17.79
C ARG A 33 -11.64 5.24 16.28
N GLY A 34 -10.95 4.36 15.56
CA GLY A 34 -10.67 4.44 14.14
C GLY A 34 -9.96 3.20 13.63
N ALA A 35 -9.68 3.16 12.34
CA ALA A 35 -9.02 2.04 11.67
C ALA A 35 -7.91 2.53 10.74
N VAL A 36 -6.83 1.74 10.64
CA VAL A 36 -5.79 1.92 9.62
C VAL A 36 -5.93 0.80 8.61
N LEU A 37 -6.12 1.16 7.34
CA LEU A 37 -6.27 0.22 6.24
C LEU A 37 -5.08 0.37 5.29
N ASP A 38 -4.35 -0.73 5.08
CA ASP A 38 -3.29 -0.84 4.08
C ASP A 38 -3.82 -1.53 2.82
N GLY A 39 -3.46 -1.01 1.65
CA GLY A 39 -3.88 -1.54 0.37
C GLY A 39 -3.49 -0.65 -0.80
N ARG A 40 -3.92 -1.03 -2.00
CA ARG A 40 -3.54 -0.35 -3.26
C ARG A 40 -4.51 0.77 -3.65
N ASP A 41 -5.76 0.65 -3.27
CA ASP A 41 -6.86 1.53 -3.70
C ASP A 41 -7.78 1.93 -2.54
N ILE A 42 -7.22 1.94 -1.32
CA ILE A 42 -7.98 2.29 -0.11
C ILE A 42 -8.50 3.72 -0.22
N GLY A 43 -7.62 4.70 -0.47
CA GLY A 43 -8.01 6.11 -0.55
C GLY A 43 -8.73 6.52 -1.83
N THR A 44 -8.77 5.66 -2.86
CA THR A 44 -9.39 5.97 -4.16
C THR A 44 -10.73 5.28 -4.38
N VAL A 45 -10.93 4.08 -3.82
CA VAL A 45 -12.12 3.25 -4.09
C VAL A 45 -12.82 2.81 -2.79
N VAL A 46 -12.05 2.30 -1.83
CA VAL A 46 -12.63 1.70 -0.61
C VAL A 46 -13.17 2.77 0.32
N CYS A 47 -12.31 3.73 0.68
CA CYS A 47 -12.55 4.84 1.60
C CYS A 47 -12.10 6.16 0.94
N PRO A 48 -12.81 6.64 -0.10
CA PRO A 48 -12.48 7.90 -0.76
C PRO A 48 -12.61 9.11 0.17
N ASP A 49 -13.42 9.01 1.22
CA ASP A 49 -13.64 10.08 2.21
C ASP A 49 -12.79 9.90 3.48
N ALA A 50 -11.71 9.10 3.42
CA ALA A 50 -10.83 8.88 4.57
C ALA A 50 -10.20 10.20 5.05
N THR A 51 -10.22 10.45 6.38
CA THR A 51 -9.70 11.66 7.03
C THR A 51 -8.23 11.93 6.68
N HIS A 52 -7.43 10.87 6.59
CA HIS A 52 -6.03 10.94 6.18
C HIS A 52 -5.78 9.86 5.13
N LYS A 53 -5.09 10.25 4.06
CA LYS A 53 -4.70 9.36 2.96
C LYS A 53 -3.19 9.48 2.79
N ILE A 54 -2.49 8.36 2.88
CA ILE A 54 -1.02 8.31 2.77
C ILE A 54 -0.69 7.37 1.63
N PHE A 55 0.04 7.88 0.63
CA PHE A 55 0.57 7.07 -0.45
C PHE A 55 2.05 6.81 -0.20
N VAL A 56 2.37 5.62 0.30
CA VAL A 56 3.75 5.22 0.59
C VAL A 56 4.43 4.76 -0.69
N THR A 57 5.54 5.41 -1.04
CA THR A 57 6.36 5.07 -2.21
C THR A 57 7.82 4.87 -1.84
N ALA A 58 8.58 4.29 -2.77
CA ALA A 58 10.04 4.21 -2.75
C ALA A 58 10.54 3.86 -4.15
N SER A 59 11.79 4.18 -4.45
CA SER A 59 12.46 3.75 -5.68
C SER A 59 12.39 2.23 -5.84
N VAL A 60 12.37 1.76 -7.10
CA VAL A 60 12.25 0.33 -7.38
C VAL A 60 13.50 -0.42 -6.93
N GLU A 61 14.66 0.24 -7.02
CA GLU A 61 15.95 -0.23 -6.54
C GLU A 61 15.90 -0.44 -5.01
N GLU A 62 15.30 0.49 -4.28
CA GLU A 62 15.17 0.38 -2.84
C GLU A 62 14.26 -0.75 -2.41
N ARG A 63 13.10 -0.87 -3.07
CA ARG A 63 12.15 -1.95 -2.82
C ARG A 63 12.78 -3.31 -3.15
N ALA A 64 13.56 -3.40 -4.22
CA ALA A 64 14.30 -4.61 -4.58
C ALA A 64 15.33 -4.96 -3.49
N ARG A 65 16.14 -3.98 -3.05
CA ARG A 65 17.12 -4.17 -1.98
C ARG A 65 16.49 -4.70 -0.68
N ARG A 66 15.39 -4.09 -0.23
CA ARG A 66 14.64 -4.52 0.96
C ARG A 66 14.09 -5.94 0.80
N ARG A 67 13.53 -6.25 -0.38
CA ARG A 67 12.98 -7.58 -0.67
C ARG A 67 14.05 -8.66 -0.74
N ILE A 68 15.21 -8.36 -1.33
CA ILE A 68 16.36 -9.27 -1.38
C ILE A 68 16.83 -9.58 0.04
N LYS A 69 16.97 -8.55 0.89
CA LYS A 69 17.33 -8.73 2.30
C LYS A 69 16.33 -9.63 3.02
N GLU A 70 15.03 -9.36 2.90
CA GLU A 70 13.97 -10.17 3.51
C GLU A 70 14.04 -11.65 3.08
N LEU A 71 14.30 -11.91 1.80
CA LEU A 71 14.41 -13.28 1.27
C LEU A 71 15.68 -13.99 1.77
N ARG A 72 16.82 -13.28 1.83
CA ARG A 72 18.08 -13.81 2.38
C ARG A 72 17.94 -14.14 3.87
N ASP A 73 17.31 -13.25 4.64
CA ASP A 73 17.04 -13.45 6.07
C ASP A 73 16.15 -14.69 6.33
N LYS A 74 15.36 -15.10 5.32
CA LYS A 74 14.54 -16.33 5.34
C LYS A 74 15.27 -17.57 4.79
N GLY A 75 16.55 -17.45 4.45
CA GLY A 75 17.37 -18.56 3.92
C GLY A 75 17.08 -18.92 2.46
N ALA A 76 16.40 -18.06 1.70
CA ALA A 76 16.14 -18.31 0.28
C ALA A 76 17.37 -17.96 -0.57
N GLU A 77 17.63 -18.75 -1.62
CA GLU A 77 18.54 -18.34 -2.68
C GLU A 77 17.90 -17.22 -3.52
N VAL A 78 18.63 -16.12 -3.72
CA VAL A 78 18.09 -14.91 -4.37
C VAL A 78 18.95 -14.52 -5.55
N ILE A 79 18.31 -14.44 -6.72
CA ILE A 79 18.86 -13.81 -7.91
C ILE A 79 18.38 -12.35 -7.92
N GLU A 80 19.27 -11.41 -7.60
CA GLU A 80 18.90 -10.00 -7.40
C GLU A 80 18.23 -9.37 -8.64
N SER A 81 18.75 -9.66 -9.83
CA SER A 81 18.19 -9.18 -11.11
C SER A 81 16.77 -9.67 -11.32
N ARG A 82 16.45 -10.90 -10.88
CA ARG A 82 15.10 -11.46 -10.97
C ARG A 82 14.14 -10.74 -10.03
N VAL A 83 14.55 -10.46 -8.80
CA VAL A 83 13.71 -9.71 -7.83
C VAL A 83 13.38 -8.32 -8.35
N LEU A 84 14.38 -7.62 -8.91
CA LEU A 84 14.16 -6.31 -9.52
C LEU A 84 13.19 -6.38 -10.69
N GLN A 85 13.38 -7.34 -11.59
CA GLN A 85 12.50 -7.55 -12.75
C GLN A 85 11.07 -7.86 -12.33
N ASP A 86 10.87 -8.77 -11.37
CA ASP A 86 9.56 -9.14 -10.87
C ASP A 86 8.83 -7.95 -10.21
N LEU A 87 9.57 -7.04 -9.57
CA LEU A 87 9.02 -5.80 -9.01
C LEU A 87 8.59 -4.83 -10.12
N LYS A 88 9.42 -4.62 -11.14
CA LYS A 88 9.07 -3.74 -12.28
C LYS A 88 7.83 -4.24 -13.02
N GLU A 89 7.76 -5.54 -13.31
CA GLU A 89 6.59 -6.15 -13.96
C GLU A 89 5.33 -6.03 -13.10
N ARG A 90 5.48 -6.14 -11.78
CA ARG A 90 4.38 -5.94 -10.86
C ARG A 90 3.90 -4.50 -10.84
N ASP A 91 4.81 -3.53 -10.76
CA ASP A 91 4.46 -2.12 -10.72
C ASP A 91 3.71 -1.70 -11.99
N ALA A 92 4.21 -2.11 -13.17
CA ALA A 92 3.55 -1.87 -14.45
C ALA A 92 2.12 -2.45 -14.45
N ARG A 93 1.96 -3.71 -14.03
CA ARG A 93 0.63 -4.35 -13.95
C ARG A 93 -0.31 -3.66 -12.95
N ASP A 94 0.19 -3.29 -11.77
CA ASP A 94 -0.60 -2.64 -10.73
C ASP A 94 -1.00 -1.20 -11.15
N GLN A 95 -0.20 -0.52 -11.98
CA GLN A 95 -0.49 0.81 -12.56
C GLN A 95 -1.46 0.75 -13.74
N ASP A 96 -1.28 -0.21 -14.64
CA ASP A 96 -2.04 -0.32 -15.90
C ASP A 96 -3.40 -1.04 -15.75
N ARG A 97 -3.73 -1.55 -14.55
CA ARG A 97 -4.99 -2.26 -14.35
C ARG A 97 -6.20 -1.35 -14.63
N SER A 98 -7.14 -1.86 -15.43
CA SER A 98 -8.38 -1.17 -15.75
C SER A 98 -9.28 -0.94 -14.53
N VAL A 99 -9.18 -1.82 -13.53
CA VAL A 99 -9.94 -1.74 -12.28
C VAL A 99 -9.04 -1.28 -11.14
N ALA A 100 -9.38 -0.11 -10.56
CA ALA A 100 -8.74 0.47 -9.38
C ALA A 100 -7.23 0.72 -9.51
N PRO A 101 -6.68 1.31 -10.58
CA PRO A 101 -5.23 1.45 -10.80
C PRO A 101 -4.47 1.99 -9.58
N LEU A 102 -3.23 1.50 -9.38
CA LEU A 102 -2.35 1.99 -8.32
C LEU A 102 -1.94 3.44 -8.61
N ARG A 103 -2.64 4.37 -7.97
CA ARG A 103 -2.37 5.80 -8.05
C ARG A 103 -2.65 6.47 -6.70
N PRO A 104 -1.95 7.57 -6.39
CA PRO A 104 -2.31 8.40 -5.24
C PRO A 104 -3.77 8.86 -5.35
N ALA A 105 -4.48 8.82 -4.23
CA ALA A 105 -5.79 9.45 -4.14
C ALA A 105 -5.65 10.97 -4.17
N GLU A 106 -6.71 11.66 -4.59
CA GLU A 106 -6.79 13.10 -4.40
C GLU A 106 -6.67 13.43 -2.90
N GLY A 107 -5.86 14.46 -2.60
CA GLY A 107 -5.55 14.87 -1.24
C GLY A 107 -4.60 13.93 -0.47
N ALA A 108 -4.07 12.87 -1.09
CA ALA A 108 -3.14 11.96 -0.41
C ALA A 108 -1.75 12.57 -0.24
N TRP A 109 -1.18 12.42 0.96
CA TRP A 109 0.21 12.75 1.22
C TRP A 109 1.12 11.67 0.62
N LEU A 110 2.00 12.08 -0.29
CA LEU A 110 3.03 11.22 -0.86
C LEU A 110 4.19 11.09 0.12
N LEU A 111 4.33 9.92 0.73
CA LEU A 111 5.45 9.59 1.62
C LEU A 111 6.49 8.77 0.85
N ASP A 112 7.58 9.40 0.43
CA ASP A 112 8.73 8.71 -0.15
C ASP A 112 9.62 8.15 0.96
N THR A 113 9.74 6.83 1.01
CA THR A 113 10.54 6.10 1.99
C THR A 113 11.87 5.64 1.43
N SER A 114 12.31 6.09 0.25
CA SER A 114 13.54 5.64 -0.40
C SER A 114 14.78 5.77 0.49
N THR A 115 14.82 6.81 1.33
CA THR A 115 15.91 7.11 2.26
C THR A 115 15.51 6.95 3.74
N LEU A 116 14.30 6.48 4.01
CA LEU A 116 13.76 6.30 5.36
C LEU A 116 13.80 4.82 5.76
N ASP A 117 14.17 4.56 7.00
CA ASP A 117 13.89 3.29 7.64
C ASP A 117 12.45 3.26 8.20
N ALA A 118 12.07 2.14 8.82
CA ALA A 118 10.72 1.94 9.32
C ALA A 118 10.36 2.92 10.46
N ASP A 119 11.30 3.21 11.36
CA ASP A 119 11.07 4.08 12.51
C ASP A 119 10.96 5.55 12.07
N ALA A 120 11.80 5.99 11.15
CA ALA A 120 11.73 7.32 10.57
C ALA A 120 10.45 7.53 9.76
N ALA A 121 10.03 6.52 8.97
CA ALA A 121 8.76 6.57 8.25
C ALA A 121 7.57 6.65 9.22
N PHE A 122 7.59 5.85 10.29
CA PHE A 122 6.55 5.88 11.33
C PHE A 122 6.48 7.23 12.04
N ALA A 123 7.62 7.80 12.44
CA ALA A 123 7.68 9.12 13.07
C ALA A 123 7.15 10.23 12.15
N ALA A 124 7.49 10.18 10.85
CA ALA A 124 6.98 11.13 9.86
C ALA A 124 5.45 11.05 9.73
N VAL A 125 4.88 9.84 9.74
CA VAL A 125 3.42 9.65 9.73
C VAL A 125 2.77 10.21 10.99
N LEU A 126 3.33 9.94 12.18
CA LEU A 126 2.77 10.48 13.42
C LEU A 126 2.78 12.02 13.45
N ALA A 127 3.84 12.65 12.96
CA ALA A 127 3.92 14.10 12.85
C ALA A 127 2.84 14.65 11.90
N TYR A 128 2.72 14.06 10.71
CA TYR A 128 1.69 14.44 9.72
C TYR A 128 0.25 14.34 10.29
N LEU A 129 -0.04 13.28 11.04
CA LEU A 129 -1.36 13.09 11.67
C LEU A 129 -1.62 14.10 12.80
N SER A 130 -0.58 14.50 13.54
CA SER A 130 -0.69 15.42 14.68
C SER A 130 -0.87 16.88 14.25
N ASP A 131 -0.33 17.26 13.09
CA ASP A 131 -0.46 18.61 12.52
C ASP A 131 -1.88 18.92 11.99
N GLY A 132 -2.83 17.99 12.13
CA GLY A 132 -4.24 18.19 11.75
C GLY A 132 -4.47 18.34 10.25
N THR A 133 -3.50 17.92 9.43
CA THR A 133 -3.58 18.04 7.97
C THR A 133 -4.49 16.92 7.44
N ALA A 134 -5.79 17.17 7.39
CA ALA A 134 -6.76 16.25 6.80
C ALA A 134 -6.57 16.19 5.27
N ALA A 135 -6.78 15.02 4.68
CA ALA A 135 -6.90 14.88 3.24
C ALA A 135 -8.11 15.71 2.79
N ARG A 136 -7.87 16.74 1.96
CA ARG A 136 -8.93 17.55 1.34
C ARG A 136 -9.54 16.81 0.18
#